data_AF-A0A7L5ATX2-F1
#
_entry.id   AF-A0A7L5ATX2-F1
#
_cell.length_a   1.000
_cell.length_b   1.000
_cell.length_c   1.000
_cell.angle_alpha   90.00
_cell.angle_beta   90.00
_cell.angle_gamma   90.00
#
_symmetry.space_group_name_H-M   'P 1'
#
loop_
_entity.id
_entity.type
_entity.pdbx_description
1 polymer ?
#
loop_
_entity_poly.entity_id
_entity_poly.type
_entity_poly.pdbx_seq_one_letter_code
_entity_poly.pdbx_strand_id
1 'polypeptide(L)'
;MALARAGRHRRRPDYSGLLCLEEPENGIHPAKIADLYNLLHDLSEPTSQHLRQVIVNTHSPYLFQCADDAELLCAVARTVRSGDGSQLRVADFRPLEGSWRSRGRDGGDGIRPVPRSAVLAYLKSPREVRG
;
A
#
# COMPACT_ATOMS: atom_id res chain seq x y z
N MET A 1 11.55 24.53 -15.89
CA MET A 1 10.90 24.47 -17.21
C MET A 1 11.87 23.87 -18.21
N ALA A 2 11.60 22.65 -18.67
CA ALA A 2 12.21 22.07 -19.87
C ALA A 2 11.20 21.03 -20.40
N LEU A 3 10.58 21.35 -21.53
CA LEU A 3 9.61 20.52 -22.21
C LEU A 3 10.35 19.72 -23.30
N ALA A 4 10.14 18.41 -23.35
CA ALA A 4 10.49 17.59 -24.50
C ALA A 4 9.35 16.62 -24.83
N ARG A 5 8.60 16.93 -25.89
CA ARG A 5 7.74 16.00 -26.66
C ARG A 5 8.60 15.35 -27.76
N ALA A 6 8.33 14.19 -28.35
CA ALA A 6 7.54 13.00 -28.07
C ALA A 6 7.98 11.98 -29.15
N GLY A 7 8.14 10.69 -28.83
CA GLY A 7 8.37 9.67 -29.86
C GLY A 7 9.08 8.40 -29.37
N ARG A 8 8.26 7.38 -29.05
CA ARG A 8 8.52 5.93 -29.04
C ARG A 8 9.53 5.37 -28.01
N HIS A 9 8.99 4.50 -27.14
CA HIS A 9 9.69 3.51 -26.31
C HIS A 9 11.04 3.93 -25.72
N ARG A 10 11.04 4.89 -24.79
CA ARG A 10 12.11 4.94 -23.79
C ARG A 10 11.97 3.68 -22.93
N ARG A 11 12.80 2.66 -23.17
CA ARG A 11 13.08 1.63 -22.16
C ARG A 11 13.48 2.40 -20.91
N ARG A 12 12.62 2.37 -19.89
CA ARG A 12 12.98 2.85 -18.56
C ARG A 12 14.26 2.09 -18.15
N PRO A 13 15.21 2.71 -17.42
CA PRO A 13 16.35 1.99 -16.89
C PRO A 13 15.81 0.72 -16.22
N ASP A 14 16.32 -0.44 -16.66
CA ASP A 14 15.91 -1.71 -16.09
C ASP A 14 16.43 -1.74 -14.66
N TYR A 15 15.57 -1.42 -13.70
CA TYR A 15 15.93 -1.50 -12.30
C TYR A 15 15.59 -2.90 -11.81
N SER A 16 16.53 -3.49 -11.09
CA SER A 16 16.32 -4.68 -10.31
C SER A 16 16.11 -4.27 -8.85
N GLY A 17 15.12 -4.87 -8.18
CA GLY A 17 14.92 -4.68 -6.75
C GLY A 17 13.69 -3.85 -6.36
N LEU A 18 13.84 -3.05 -5.31
CA LEU A 18 12.76 -2.43 -4.55
C LEU A 18 12.73 -0.90 -4.75
N LEU A 19 11.55 -0.38 -5.10
CA LEU A 19 11.23 1.04 -5.12
C LEU A 19 10.24 1.37 -4.00
N CYS A 20 10.61 2.28 -3.09
CA CYS A 20 9.71 2.78 -2.04
C CYS A 20 9.28 4.21 -2.36
N LEU A 21 7.98 4.48 -2.29
CA LEU A 21 7.40 5.80 -2.55
C LEU A 21 6.47 6.19 -1.41
N GLU A 22 6.65 7.41 -0.93
CA GLU A 22 5.79 8.01 0.08
C GLU A 22 4.79 8.96 -0.57
N GLU A 23 3.50 8.70 -0.33
CA GLU A 23 2.38 9.53 -0.80
C GLU A 23 2.52 9.99 -2.27
N PRO A 24 2.74 9.06 -3.23
CA PRO A 24 3.00 9.41 -4.63
C PRO A 24 1.83 10.15 -5.29
N GLU A 25 0.64 10.11 -4.70
CA GLU A 25 -0.54 10.86 -5.11
C GLU A 25 -0.46 12.37 -4.81
N ASN A 26 0.46 12.82 -3.97
CA ASN A 26 0.51 14.21 -3.53
C ASN A 26 0.72 15.17 -4.70
N GLY A 27 -0.20 16.13 -4.85
CA GLY A 27 -0.22 17.08 -5.96
C GLY A 27 -0.75 16.52 -7.28
N ILE A 28 -1.19 15.26 -7.33
CA ILE A 28 -1.81 14.66 -8.50
C ILE A 28 -3.32 14.96 -8.50
N HIS A 29 -3.82 15.44 -9.63
CA HIS A 29 -5.24 15.70 -9.80
C HIS A 29 -6.05 14.39 -9.60
N PRO A 30 -7.22 14.39 -8.91
CA PRO A 30 -7.98 13.16 -8.63
C PRO A 30 -8.27 12.29 -9.86
N ALA A 31 -8.58 12.91 -11.00
CA ALA A 31 -8.80 12.22 -12.27
C ALA A 31 -7.57 11.47 -12.84
N LYS A 32 -6.40 11.64 -12.23
CA LYS A 32 -5.13 11.00 -12.61
C LYS A 32 -4.66 9.93 -11.63
N ILE A 33 -5.40 9.69 -10.55
CA ILE A 33 -5.03 8.68 -9.54
C ILE A 33 -5.06 7.26 -10.12
N ALA A 34 -6.03 6.94 -10.98
CA ALA A 34 -6.05 5.64 -11.66
C ALA A 34 -4.85 5.47 -12.61
N ASP A 35 -4.47 6.51 -13.34
CA ASP A 35 -3.27 6.51 -14.19
C ASP A 35 -1.99 6.31 -13.36
N LEU A 36 -1.92 6.95 -12.18
CA LEU A 36 -0.82 6.77 -11.23
C LEU A 36 -0.75 5.34 -10.71
N TYR A 37 -1.89 4.76 -10.29
CA TYR A 37 -1.95 3.37 -9.83
C TYR A 37 -1.45 2.40 -10.91
N ASN A 38 -1.96 2.50 -12.13
CA ASN A 38 -1.53 1.65 -13.25
C ASN A 38 -0.03 1.79 -13.51
N LEU A 39 0.51 3.01 -13.42
CA LEU A 39 1.93 3.23 -13.57
C LEU A 39 2.76 2.53 -12.49
N LEU A 40 2.32 2.58 -11.23
CA LEU A 40 2.99 1.93 -10.11
C LEU A 40 2.93 0.40 -10.24
N HIS A 41 1.77 -0.13 -10.64
CA HIS A 41 1.57 -1.55 -10.91
C HIS A 41 2.48 -2.03 -12.05
N ASP A 42 2.49 -1.34 -13.19
CA ASP A 42 3.38 -1.64 -14.33
C ASP A 42 4.86 -1.60 -13.96
N LEU A 43 5.24 -0.72 -13.02
CA LEU A 43 6.61 -0.66 -12.51
C LEU A 43 6.96 -1.86 -11.63
N SER A 44 5.98 -2.48 -10.98
CA SER A 44 6.16 -3.66 -10.14
C SER A 44 6.21 -4.96 -10.93
N GLU A 45 5.74 -4.96 -12.19
CA GLU A 45 5.77 -6.14 -13.05
C GLU A 45 7.20 -6.67 -13.24
N PRO A 46 7.44 -7.97 -12.99
CA PRO A 46 8.75 -8.56 -13.19
C PRO A 46 9.13 -8.53 -14.67
N THR A 47 10.43 -8.43 -14.95
CA THR A 47 10.95 -8.65 -16.30
C THR A 47 11.42 -10.09 -16.46
N SER A 48 11.80 -10.46 -17.68
CA SER A 48 12.45 -11.74 -17.95
C SER A 48 13.75 -11.95 -17.18
N GLN A 49 14.37 -10.89 -16.65
CA GLN A 49 15.68 -10.96 -15.98
C GLN A 49 15.64 -10.56 -14.51
N HIS A 50 14.63 -9.81 -14.07
CA HIS A 50 14.61 -9.21 -12.74
C HIS A 50 13.22 -9.23 -12.11
N LEU A 51 13.18 -9.61 -10.82
CA LEU A 51 12.04 -9.30 -9.97
C LEU A 51 12.05 -7.81 -9.63
N ARG A 52 10.86 -7.22 -9.61
CA ARG A 52 10.64 -5.82 -9.24
C ARG A 52 9.58 -5.74 -8.16
N GLN A 53 9.74 -4.77 -7.28
CA GLN A 53 8.78 -4.51 -6.22
C GLN A 53 8.62 -3.00 -6.03
N VAL A 54 7.37 -2.57 -5.90
CA VAL A 54 7.03 -1.21 -5.52
C VAL A 54 6.29 -1.26 -4.19
N ILE A 55 6.78 -0.54 -3.18
CA ILE A 55 6.10 -0.34 -1.90
C ILE A 55 5.66 1.11 -1.82
N VAL A 56 4.35 1.30 -1.59
CA VAL A 56 3.74 2.61 -1.44
C VAL A 56 3.08 2.69 -0.08
N ASN A 57 3.39 3.75 0.68
CA ASN A 57 2.50 4.18 1.76
C ASN A 57 1.63 5.34 1.26
N THR A 58 0.34 5.28 1.62
CA THR A 58 -0.66 6.24 1.18
C THR A 58 -1.72 6.42 2.26
N HIS A 59 -2.23 7.64 2.37
CA HIS A 59 -3.42 7.97 3.14
C HIS A 59 -4.59 8.38 2.23
N SER A 60 -4.46 8.18 0.91
CA SER A 60 -5.45 8.61 -0.06
C SER A 60 -6.61 7.62 -0.19
N PRO A 61 -7.85 8.05 0.08
CA PRO A 61 -9.02 7.23 -0.17
C PRO A 61 -9.20 6.93 -1.66
N TYR A 62 -8.67 7.77 -2.56
CA TYR A 62 -8.77 7.56 -3.99
C TYR A 62 -7.82 6.45 -4.46
N LEU A 63 -6.57 6.46 -3.99
CA LEU A 63 -5.60 5.43 -4.37
C LEU A 63 -5.99 4.07 -3.78
N PHE A 64 -6.47 4.04 -2.52
CA PHE A 64 -7.04 2.85 -1.89
C PHE A 64 -8.22 2.24 -2.67
N GLN A 65 -9.04 3.07 -3.31
CA GLN A 65 -10.16 2.61 -4.13
C GLN A 65 -9.72 2.01 -5.46
N CYS A 66 -8.60 2.46 -6.02
CA CYS A 66 -8.06 1.92 -7.27
C CYS A 66 -7.33 0.59 -7.07
N ALA A 67 -6.67 0.39 -5.93
CA ALA A 67 -5.85 -0.78 -5.67
C ALA A 67 -6.64 -2.07 -5.48
N ASP A 68 -6.08 -3.18 -5.97
CA ASP A 68 -6.61 -4.53 -5.74
C ASP A 68 -6.49 -4.92 -4.25
N ASP A 69 -7.52 -5.58 -3.71
CA ASP A 69 -7.54 -6.04 -2.32
C ASP A 69 -6.37 -6.96 -1.97
N ALA A 70 -5.90 -7.73 -2.95
CA ALA A 70 -4.72 -8.58 -2.80
C ALA A 70 -3.48 -7.75 -2.46
N GLU A 71 -3.33 -6.55 -2.99
CA GLU A 71 -2.10 -5.74 -2.90
C GLU A 71 -2.02 -4.88 -1.64
N LEU A 72 -3.13 -4.75 -0.92
CA LEU A 72 -3.27 -3.82 0.20
C LEU A 72 -2.83 -4.43 1.54
N LEU A 73 -2.04 -3.65 2.28
CA LEU A 73 -1.70 -3.89 3.67
C LEU A 73 -2.08 -2.66 4.50
N CYS A 74 -2.74 -2.88 5.63
CA CYS A 74 -3.14 -1.84 6.57
C CYS A 74 -2.19 -1.81 7.76
N ALA A 75 -1.56 -0.66 7.99
CA ALA A 75 -0.79 -0.42 9.20
C ALA A 75 -1.75 -0.19 10.39
N VAL A 76 -1.77 -1.12 11.34
CA VAL A 76 -2.61 -1.05 12.54
C VAL A 76 -1.72 -0.92 13.76
N ALA A 77 -1.89 0.17 14.51
CA ALA A 77 -1.14 0.39 15.75
C ALA A 77 -1.51 -0.67 16.80
N ARG A 78 -0.49 -1.25 17.43
CA ARG A 78 -0.61 -2.16 18.57
C ARG A 78 0.31 -1.66 19.68
N THR A 79 -0.17 -1.70 20.93
CA THR A 79 0.69 -1.50 22.10
C THR A 79 1.11 -2.85 22.63
N VAL A 80 2.42 -3.10 22.68
CA VAL A 80 3.02 -4.31 23.24
C VAL A 80 3.66 -3.94 24.57
N ARG A 81 3.44 -4.78 25.60
CA ARG A 81 4.14 -4.65 26.87
C ARG A 81 5.45 -5.42 26.78
N SER A 82 6.56 -4.73 27.00
CA SER A 82 7.87 -5.35 27.11
C SER A 82 8.03 -6.05 28.46
N GLY A 83 8.99 -6.97 28.56
CA GLY A 83 9.27 -7.72 29.80
C GLY A 83 9.75 -6.84 30.97
N ASP A 84 10.23 -5.63 30.67
CA ASP A 84 10.62 -4.61 31.65
C ASP A 84 9.44 -3.72 32.11
N GLY A 85 8.22 -3.99 31.65
CA GLY A 85 7.01 -3.22 31.97
C GLY A 85 6.81 -1.97 31.11
N SER A 86 7.75 -1.63 30.22
CA SER A 86 7.57 -0.52 29.27
C SER A 86 6.51 -0.85 28.21
N GLN A 87 5.84 0.18 27.70
CA GLN A 87 4.89 0.06 26.60
C GLN A 87 5.53 0.52 25.30
N LEU A 88 5.57 -0.37 24.32
CA LEU A 88 6.05 -0.07 22.97
C LEU A 88 4.86 0.03 22.02
N ARG A 89 4.76 1.12 21.26
CA ARG A 89 3.83 1.23 20.14
C ARG A 89 4.50 0.68 18.89
N VAL A 90 3.89 -0.34 18.29
CA VAL A 90 4.33 -0.97 17.05
C VAL A 90 3.22 -0.89 16.00
N ALA A 91 3.57 -1.06 14.74
CA ALA A 91 2.61 -1.20 13.64
C ALA A 91 2.58 -2.65 13.16
N ASP A 92 1.39 -3.26 13.18
CA ASP A 92 1.14 -4.51 12.47
C ASP A 92 0.73 -4.17 11.04
N PHE A 93 1.29 -4.86 10.05
CA PHE A 93 0.80 -4.79 8.68
C PHE A 93 -0.19 -5.94 8.42
N ARG A 94 -1.46 -5.59 8.28
CA ARG A 94 -2.58 -6.54 8.20
C ARG A 94 -3.16 -6.56 6.79
N PRO A 95 -3.38 -7.73 6.17
CA PRO A 95 -4.02 -7.79 4.87
C PRO A 95 -5.50 -7.44 4.96
N LEU A 96 -6.11 -7.11 3.82
CA LEU A 96 -7.56 -7.03 3.74
C LEU A 96 -8.20 -8.41 3.87
N GLU A 97 -9.37 -8.44 4.50
CA GLU A 97 -10.24 -9.62 4.55
C GLU A 97 -10.60 -10.11 3.14
N GLY A 98 -10.62 -11.42 2.93
CA GLY A 98 -10.93 -12.04 1.63
C GLY A 98 -9.75 -12.07 0.65
N SER A 99 -8.68 -11.32 0.88
CA SER A 99 -7.45 -11.40 0.08
C SER A 99 -6.74 -12.75 0.25
N TRP A 100 -5.91 -13.14 -0.72
CA TRP A 100 -5.11 -14.37 -0.59
C TRP A 100 -4.17 -14.34 0.62
N ARG A 101 -3.73 -13.14 1.04
CA ARG A 101 -2.87 -12.91 2.21
C ARG A 101 -3.58 -13.16 3.55
N SER A 102 -4.92 -13.22 3.53
CA SER A 102 -5.74 -13.52 4.71
C SER A 102 -6.02 -15.02 4.90
N ARG A 103 -5.79 -15.85 3.87
CA ARG A 103 -6.11 -17.29 3.90
C ARG A 103 -5.22 -18.06 4.88
N GLY A 104 -5.80 -19.03 5.60
CA GLY A 104 -5.07 -19.93 6.48
C GLY A 104 -4.59 -19.30 7.80
N ARG A 105 -5.07 -18.10 8.14
CA ARG A 105 -4.81 -17.43 9.43
C ARG A 105 -5.89 -17.70 10.49
N ASP A 106 -6.76 -18.67 10.24
CA ASP A 106 -7.82 -19.14 11.15
C ASP A 106 -7.21 -19.96 12.30
N GLY A 107 -6.43 -19.33 13.16
CA GLY A 107 -5.71 -20.04 14.22
C GLY A 107 -5.04 -19.09 15.19
N GLY A 108 -5.80 -18.55 16.14
CA GLY A 108 -5.38 -18.09 17.48
C GLY A 108 -4.40 -16.91 17.60
N ASP A 109 -3.25 -16.97 16.94
CA ASP A 109 -2.10 -16.05 17.08
C ASP A 109 -1.88 -15.14 15.85
N GLY A 110 -2.75 -15.24 14.84
CA GLY A 110 -2.62 -14.52 13.58
C GLY A 110 -2.93 -13.03 13.64
N ILE A 111 -2.19 -12.23 12.85
CA ILE A 111 -2.57 -10.87 12.49
C ILE A 111 -3.96 -10.92 11.81
N ARG A 112 -4.98 -10.42 12.50
CA ARG A 112 -6.37 -10.40 12.04
C ARG A 112 -6.52 -9.55 10.77
N PRO A 113 -7.13 -10.07 9.69
CA PRO A 113 -7.42 -9.27 8.50
C PRO A 113 -8.28 -8.05 8.84
N VAL A 114 -8.18 -7.01 8.03
CA VAL A 114 -8.96 -5.77 8.20
C VAL A 114 -10.08 -5.74 7.16
N PRO A 115 -11.35 -5.52 7.55
CA PRO A 115 -12.42 -5.38 6.58
C PRO A 115 -12.24 -4.07 5.78
N ARG A 116 -12.48 -4.13 4.47
CA ARG A 116 -12.33 -2.97 3.56
C ARG A 116 -13.15 -1.75 4.02
N SER A 117 -14.32 -2.00 4.59
CA SER A 117 -15.20 -0.95 5.15
C SER A 117 -14.56 -0.19 6.32
N ALA A 118 -13.80 -0.87 7.19
CA ALA A 118 -13.11 -0.22 8.31
C ALA A 118 -12.00 0.71 7.83
N VAL A 119 -11.27 0.33 6.78
CA VAL A 119 -10.25 1.20 6.18
C VAL A 119 -10.88 2.41 5.51
N LEU A 120 -11.96 2.22 4.75
CA LEU A 120 -12.70 3.33 4.15
C LEU A 120 -13.25 4.30 5.19
N ALA A 121 -13.78 3.78 6.31
CA ALA A 121 -14.23 4.61 7.43
C ALA A 121 -13.07 5.41 8.03
N TYR A 122 -11.93 4.76 8.27
CA TYR A 122 -10.72 5.41 8.76
C TYR A 122 -10.23 6.53 7.84
N LEU A 123 -10.12 6.27 6.53
CA LEU A 123 -9.64 7.26 5.55
C LEU A 123 -10.61 8.44 5.38
N LYS A 124 -11.90 8.26 5.63
CA LYS A 124 -12.90 9.35 5.64
C LYS A 124 -12.86 10.17 6.94
N SER A 125 -12.60 9.54 8.07
CA SER A 125 -12.64 10.18 9.40
C SER A 125 -11.67 9.51 10.39
N PRO A 126 -10.37 9.86 10.34
CA PRO A 126 -9.33 9.17 11.12
C PRO A 126 -9.48 9.27 12.65
N ARG A 127 -10.30 10.22 13.14
CA ARG A 127 -10.49 10.49 14.57
C ARG A 127 -11.55 9.60 15.25
N GLU A 128 -12.42 8.96 14.47
CA GLU A 128 -13.55 8.17 15.01
C GLU A 128 -13.22 6.68 15.19
N VAL A 129 -12.19 6.17 14.52
CA VAL A 129 -11.78 4.77 14.64
C VAL A 129 -10.83 4.61 15.83
N ARG A 130 -11.39 4.69 17.04
CA ARG A 130 -10.77 4.15 18.27
C ARG A 130 -11.34 2.75 18.49
N GLY A 131 -10.66 1.76 17.92
CA GLY A 131 -10.83 0.35 18.29
C GLY A 131 -10.02 0.03 19.53
#